data_AF-A0A7V4J359-F1
#
_entry.id   AF-A0A7V4J359-F1
#
_cell.length_a   1.000
_cell.length_b   1.000
_cell.length_c   1.000
_cell.angle_alpha   90.00
_cell.angle_beta   90.00
_cell.angle_gamma   90.00
#
_symmetry.space_group_name_H-M   'P 1'
#
loop_
_entity.id
_entity.type
_entity.pdbx_description
1 polymer ?
#
loop_
_entity_poly.entity_id
_entity_poly.type
_entity_poly.pdbx_seq_one_letter_code
_entity_poly.pdbx_strand_id
1 'polypeptide(L)' 'MRTQSVLVAIIVAIVVSVPLAANAEAPLAAGWPLDRGATWIYEGSVTWYNAETDQAVTQDVTWQVEVIEVVR' A
#
# COMPACT_ATOMS: atom_id res chain seq x y z
N MET A 1 -36.12 11.50 13.83
CA MET A 1 -35.25 10.50 13.15
C MET A 1 -34.37 11.08 12.03
N ARG A 2 -34.36 12.41 11.75
CA ARG A 2 -33.50 13.00 10.70
C ARG A 2 -32.11 13.44 11.18
N THR A 3 -31.93 13.70 12.48
CA THR A 3 -30.69 14.20 13.07
C THR A 3 -29.64 13.12 13.34
N GLN A 4 -30.06 11.90 13.67
CA GLN A 4 -29.14 10.77 13.90
C GLN A 4 -28.41 10.35 12.61
N SER A 5 -29.09 10.39 11.45
CA SER A 5 -28.49 10.02 10.16
C SER A 5 -27.38 10.98 9.73
N VAL A 6 -27.49 12.27 10.09
CA VAL A 6 -26.48 13.29 9.76
C VAL A 6 -25.21 13.11 10.60
N LEU A 7 -25.37 12.78 11.88
CA LEU A 7 -24.24 12.50 12.79
C LEU A 7 -23.43 11.27 12.33
N VAL A 8 -24.09 10.20 11.89
CA VAL A 8 -23.42 9.00 11.35
C VAL A 8 -22.67 9.34 10.06
N ALA A 9 -23.27 10.13 9.16
CA ALA A 9 -22.61 10.52 7.91
C ALA A 9 -21.35 11.38 8.16
N ILE A 10 -21.35 12.25 9.18
CA ILE A 10 -20.19 13.06 9.56
C ILE A 10 -19.07 12.19 10.13
N ILE A 11 -19.40 11.19 10.97
CA ILE A 11 -18.41 10.26 11.53
C ILE A 11 -17.77 9.42 10.42
N VAL A 12 -18.56 8.93 9.45
CA VAL A 12 -18.03 8.17 8.31
C VAL A 12 -17.13 9.03 7.42
N ALA A 13 -17.50 10.28 7.17
CA ALA A 13 -16.67 11.21 6.39
C ALA A 13 -15.32 11.49 7.07
N ILE A 14 -15.27 11.59 8.40
CA ILE A 14 -14.02 11.82 9.15
C ILE A 14 -13.11 10.59 9.10
N VAL A 15 -13.66 9.37 9.20
CA VAL A 15 -12.87 8.12 9.15
C VAL A 15 -12.28 7.85 7.77
N VAL A 16 -12.97 8.24 6.69
CA VAL A 16 -12.45 8.13 5.31
C VAL A 16 -11.46 9.26 4.97
N SER A 17 -11.48 10.37 5.73
CA SER A 17 -10.59 11.52 5.51
C SER A 17 -9.36 11.52 6.41
N VAL A 18 -9.12 10.46 7.18
CA VAL A 18 -7.80 10.27 7.80
C VAL A 18 -6.91 9.81 6.67
N PRO A 19 -5.99 10.65 6.13
CA PRO A 19 -4.91 10.10 5.34
C PRO A 19 -4.28 9.03 6.23
N LEU A 20 -3.99 7.85 5.70
CA LEU A 20 -3.03 6.94 6.32
C LEU A 20 -1.65 7.64 6.33
N ALA A 21 -1.54 8.73 7.09
CA ALA A 21 -0.34 9.44 7.43
C ALA A 21 0.30 8.65 8.58
N ALA A 22 0.69 7.43 8.28
CA ALA A 22 1.44 6.57 9.19
C ALA A 22 2.38 5.60 8.47
N ASN A 23 2.58 5.75 7.15
CA ASN A 23 3.81 5.27 6.54
C ASN A 23 4.75 6.47 6.51
N ALA A 24 5.34 6.74 7.67
CA ALA A 24 6.55 7.55 7.71
C ALA A 24 7.49 6.92 6.68
N GLU A 25 7.77 7.65 5.60
CA GLU A 25 8.89 7.37 4.72
C GLU A 25 10.12 7.40 5.61
N ALA A 26 10.50 6.23 6.15
CA ALA A 26 11.80 6.07 6.72
C ALA A 26 12.76 6.31 5.54
N PRO A 27 13.64 7.33 5.60
CA PRO A 27 14.69 7.43 4.61
C PRO A 27 15.41 6.08 4.58
N LEU A 28 15.56 5.48 3.41
CA LEU A 28 16.24 4.20 3.20
C LEU A 28 17.71 4.33 3.65
N ALA A 29 17.94 4.29 4.96
CA ALA A 29 19.24 4.37 5.57
C ALA A 29 19.78 2.93 5.67
N ALA A 30 20.84 2.67 4.90
CA ALA A 30 21.75 1.53 5.01
C ALA A 30 21.12 0.13 4.99
N GLY A 31 20.90 -0.40 3.78
CA GLY A 31 20.57 -1.80 3.56
C GLY A 31 19.11 -2.14 3.85
N TRP A 32 18.55 -3.06 3.09
CA TRP A 32 17.20 -3.58 3.37
C TRP A 32 17.27 -4.32 4.71
N PRO A 33 16.47 -3.96 5.73
CA PRO A 33 16.55 -4.62 7.02
C PRO A 33 16.05 -6.07 6.88
N LEU A 34 16.97 -7.02 6.77
CA LEU A 34 16.65 -8.45 6.59
C LEU A 34 16.17 -9.12 7.88
N ASP A 35 15.48 -8.41 8.76
CA ASP A 35 14.90 -8.95 9.97
C ASP A 35 13.52 -9.54 9.68
N ARG A 36 13.21 -10.71 10.24
CA ARG A 36 11.89 -11.34 10.04
C ARG A 36 10.77 -10.41 10.51
N GLY A 37 9.76 -10.22 9.67
CA GLY A 37 8.63 -9.32 9.88
C GLY A 37 8.89 -7.87 9.48
N ALA A 38 10.11 -7.52 9.05
CA ALA A 38 10.37 -6.20 8.49
C ALA A 38 9.56 -6.03 7.19
N THR A 39 8.91 -4.87 7.06
CA THR A 39 8.01 -4.54 5.95
C THR A 39 8.42 -3.22 5.32
N TRP A 40 8.29 -3.13 4.00
CA TRP A 40 8.56 -1.91 3.24
C TRP A 40 7.55 -1.76 2.10
N ILE A 41 7.26 -0.50 1.81
CA ILE A 41 6.37 -0.08 0.75
C ILE A 41 7.19 0.74 -0.25
N TYR A 42 7.10 0.41 -1.53
CA TYR A 42 7.74 1.18 -2.58
C TYR A 42 6.90 1.23 -3.86
N GLU A 43 7.03 2.30 -4.63
CA GLU A 43 6.38 2.45 -5.93
C GLU A 43 7.23 1.80 -7.03
N GLY A 44 6.58 1.07 -7.93
CA GLY A 44 7.22 0.45 -9.08
C GLY A 44 6.22 0.18 -10.20
N SER A 45 6.60 -0.64 -11.18
CA SER A 45 5.73 -1.04 -12.27
C SER A 45 5.75 -2.55 -12.47
N VAL A 46 4.65 -3.09 -12.99
CA VAL A 46 4.56 -4.49 -13.42
C VAL A 46 4.18 -4.52 -14.89
N THR A 47 4.87 -5.36 -15.66
CA THR A 47 4.59 -5.58 -17.08
C THR A 47 4.13 -7.02 -17.27
N TRP A 48 2.99 -7.20 -17.92
CA TRP A 48 2.47 -8.52 -18.30
C TRP A 48 1.94 -8.50 -19.74
N TYR A 49 1.79 -9.67 -20.34
CA TYR A 49 1.22 -9.80 -21.67
C TYR A 49 -0.28 -10.04 -21.57
N ASN A 50 -1.07 -9.24 -22.28
CA ASN A 50 -2.49 -9.47 -22.42
C ASN A 50 -2.73 -10.74 -23.25
N ALA A 51 -3.47 -11.70 -22.70
CA ALA A 51 -3.69 -13.00 -23.35
C ALA A 51 -4.50 -12.93 -24.66
N GLU A 52 -5.29 -11.88 -24.87
CA GLU A 52 -6.12 -11.70 -26.07
C GLU A 52 -5.38 -10.96 -27.18
N THR A 53 -4.56 -9.96 -26.82
CA THR A 53 -3.89 -9.08 -27.79
C THR A 53 -2.41 -9.38 -27.97
N ASP A 54 -1.82 -10.21 -27.11
CA ASP A 54 -0.39 -10.49 -27.01
C ASP A 54 0.49 -9.23 -26.87
N GLN A 55 -0.12 -8.14 -26.39
CA GLN A 55 0.57 -6.88 -26.16
C GLN A 55 1.05 -6.78 -24.72
N ALA A 56 2.25 -6.21 -24.54
CA ALA A 56 2.75 -5.85 -23.23
C ALA A 56 1.93 -4.68 -22.65
N VAL A 57 1.42 -4.89 -21.44
CA VAL A 57 0.71 -3.90 -20.63
C VAL A 57 1.57 -3.60 -19.41
N THR A 58 1.86 -2.33 -19.18
CA THR A 58 2.59 -1.85 -17.99
C THR A 58 1.65 -1.06 -17.11
N GLN A 59 1.66 -1.34 -15.81
CA GLN A 59 0.91 -0.59 -14.82
C GLN A 59 1.80 -0.22 -13.64
N ASP A 60 1.63 1.02 -13.16
CA ASP A 60 2.26 1.48 -11.92
C ASP A 60 1.54 0.85 -10.72
N VAL A 61 2.32 0.29 -9.80
CA VAL A 61 1.83 -0.43 -8.63
C VAL A 61 2.63 -0.04 -7.40
N THR A 62 1.97 -0.10 -6.25
CA THR A 62 2.62 0.02 -4.94
C THR A 62 2.91 -1.38 -4.41
N TRP A 63 4.19 -1.70 -4.25
CA TRP A 63 4.65 -2.97 -3.69
C TRP A 63 4.70 -2.88 -2.17
N GLN A 64 4.15 -3.88 -1.49
CA GLN A 64 4.39 -4.14 -0.08
C GLN A 64 5.13 -5.46 0.04
N VAL A 65 6.30 -5.45 0.67
CA VAL A 65 7.14 -6.63 0.82
C VAL A 65 7.45 -6.85 2.30
N GLU A 66 7.41 -8.11 2.72
CA GLU A 66 7.64 -8.56 4.10
C GLU A 66 8.71 -9.66 4.11
N VAL A 67 9.64 -9.61 5.07
CA VAL A 67 10.60 -10.71 5.29
C VAL A 67 9.93 -11.83 6.08
N ILE A 68 9.56 -12.91 5.37
CA ILE A 68 8.92 -14.08 6.01
C ILE A 68 9.93 -15.00 6.71
N GLU A 69 11.15 -15.08 6.20
CA GLU A 69 12.22 -15.96 6.68
C GLU A 69 13.60 -15.42 6.28
N VAL A 70 14.62 -15.72 7.10
CA VAL A 70 16.03 -15.42 6.84
C VAL A 70 16.80 -16.74 6.85
N VAL A 71 17.32 -17.16 5.70
CA VAL A 71 18.15 -18.36 5.57
C VAL A 71 19.61 -17.98 5.79
N ARG A 72 20.30 -18.68 6.71
CA ARG A 72 21.72 -18.48 7.03
C ARG A 72 22.51 -19.78 6.90
#